data_AF-E9AN71-F1
#
_entry.id   AF-E9AN71-F1
#
_cell.length_a   1.000
_cell.length_b   1.000
_cell.length_c   1.000
_cell.angle_alpha   90.00
_cell.angle_beta   90.00
_cell.angle_gamma   90.00
#
_symmetry.space_group_name_H-M   'P 1'
#
loop_
_entity.id
_entity.type
_entity.pdbx_description
1 polymer ?
#
loop_
_entity_poly.entity_id
_entity_poly.type
_entity_poly.pdbx_seq_one_letter_code
_entity_poly.pdbx_strand_id
1 'polypeptide(L)'
;MTASAAIARLLGTASVALFGVTAYWTYSTQASKRTQLVVQPNRSLVTTATATPSIGGAGSDSSSQGSVGGDATLAFPVVLPPHTPPAHASTLTAGFLQQCNEAAAHGLPSTAEVRCYGSYLASLNYERRIPNWVMEVVDYRKLHSGRRPSSPAAAAAANRDDDAAHGKEEGCNDTRGGDDVSRNRSNFYADDTVPAAFRVGPNSYTSRGMSRGHLAAAQLHKASQAEMDATFNMNANVVPQDMTLNAVDWLRLEGLTRKLSKEVSVGQQQQQQQPGRGRRRGDSPPAGNTTKAEDASSRGKLYVVTGPAFVPRLMRVEHRPDGTEVHVPLSSADASAAPWKSAAPVKLMMTYELTGHPARGTLVAVPSHLFKVFLSEENGGRSHSVAAFMMPNGPIIEELPLTAYQVPIERLQRITGLQFFPGMDATRLPDLCKTHKCDARPSALFQRYRQVAQLRAADSVPQLRKTYAALQASTAGGNLDEAVVHEFQKRMEELVAASVGRIDHAEQR
;
A
#
# COMPACT_ATOMS: atom_id res chain seq x y z
N MET A 1 71.71 13.18 18.71
CA MET A 1 71.60 12.60 17.36
C MET A 1 70.20 12.96 16.84
N THR A 2 70.01 14.17 16.30
CA THR A 2 69.92 14.51 14.84
C THR A 2 68.83 13.71 14.12
N ALA A 3 67.69 14.31 13.74
CA ALA A 3 67.39 15.03 12.47
C ALA A 3 66.33 14.21 11.69
N SER A 4 65.11 14.71 11.47
CA SER A 4 64.60 15.47 10.30
C SER A 4 64.30 14.67 9.02
N ALA A 5 63.24 15.14 8.34
CA ALA A 5 62.75 14.87 6.96
C ALA A 5 61.87 13.60 6.80
N ALA A 6 60.59 13.64 6.42
CA ALA A 6 59.83 14.39 5.41
C ALA A 6 60.06 13.91 3.95
N ILE A 7 58.92 13.74 3.25
CA ILE A 7 58.65 13.96 1.81
C ILE A 7 58.24 12.73 0.96
N ALA A 8 57.09 12.96 0.29
CA ALA A 8 56.65 12.57 -1.05
C ALA A 8 55.80 11.31 -1.30
N ARG A 9 54.60 11.64 -1.79
CA ARG A 9 53.72 10.89 -2.71
C ARG A 9 54.48 10.42 -3.97
N LEU A 10 54.10 9.26 -4.51
CA LEU A 10 53.81 9.10 -5.95
C LEU A 10 53.03 7.82 -6.24
N LEU A 11 52.11 7.96 -7.19
CA LEU A 11 51.22 6.97 -7.78
C LEU A 11 52.02 5.88 -8.54
N GLY A 12 51.47 4.67 -8.60
CA GLY A 12 52.02 3.61 -9.46
C GLY A 12 51.27 2.28 -9.33
N THR A 13 50.19 2.17 -10.10
CA THR A 13 49.48 0.96 -10.55
C THR A 13 50.20 -0.39 -10.41
N ALA A 14 49.52 -1.38 -9.82
CA ALA A 14 49.60 -2.78 -10.26
C ALA A 14 48.35 -3.56 -9.81
N SER A 15 47.70 -4.19 -10.78
CA SER A 15 46.51 -5.01 -10.69
C SER A 15 46.69 -6.24 -9.80
N VAL A 16 45.69 -6.54 -8.96
CA VAL A 16 45.36 -7.93 -8.59
C VAL A 16 43.83 -8.06 -8.57
N ALA A 17 43.34 -8.83 -9.53
CA ALA A 17 41.99 -9.38 -9.55
C ALA A 17 41.82 -10.49 -8.50
N LEU A 18 40.56 -10.82 -8.21
CA LEU A 18 40.04 -11.84 -7.28
C LEU A 18 40.08 -11.46 -5.80
N PHE A 19 38.90 -11.20 -5.23
CA PHE A 19 38.19 -12.17 -4.39
C PHE A 19 36.72 -11.72 -4.26
N GLY A 20 35.88 -12.28 -5.13
CA GLY A 20 34.49 -12.52 -4.79
C GLY A 20 34.37 -13.87 -4.09
N VAL A 21 33.26 -14.04 -3.35
CA VAL A 21 32.74 -15.27 -2.73
C VAL A 21 32.90 -15.37 -1.19
N THR A 22 31.78 -15.01 -0.54
CA THR A 22 31.13 -15.57 0.66
C THR A 22 31.86 -15.64 2.00
N ALA A 23 31.29 -14.92 2.97
CA ALA A 23 31.13 -15.39 4.34
C ALA A 23 29.78 -14.90 4.91
N TYR A 24 28.66 -15.51 4.48
CA TYR A 24 27.44 -15.47 5.29
C TYR A 24 27.47 -16.68 6.22
N TRP A 25 27.72 -16.40 7.48
CA TRP A 25 27.79 -17.36 8.57
C TRP A 25 26.52 -18.23 8.61
N THR A 26 26.73 -19.55 8.57
CA THR A 26 25.74 -20.55 8.96
C THR A 26 25.39 -20.38 10.43
N TYR A 27 24.19 -19.90 10.74
CA TYR A 27 23.70 -19.84 12.12
C TYR A 27 22.91 -21.11 12.46
N SER A 28 23.57 -21.95 13.27
CA SER A 28 23.06 -22.70 14.42
C SER A 28 21.64 -23.28 14.37
N THR A 29 21.59 -24.61 14.49
CA THR A 29 20.43 -25.43 14.85
C THR A 29 19.91 -25.06 16.24
N GLN A 30 19.07 -24.03 16.31
CA GLN A 30 18.07 -23.86 17.36
C GLN A 30 16.81 -23.37 16.66
N ALA A 31 15.74 -24.16 16.69
CA ALA A 31 14.44 -23.80 16.16
C ALA A 31 13.92 -22.56 16.91
N SER A 32 14.31 -21.38 16.43
CA SER A 32 13.95 -20.09 17.02
C SER A 32 12.68 -19.57 16.35
N LYS A 33 11.85 -18.89 17.15
CA LYS A 33 10.57 -18.27 16.81
C LYS A 33 10.69 -17.09 15.82
N ARG A 34 11.53 -17.19 14.79
CA ARG A 34 12.01 -16.05 13.97
C ARG A 34 11.49 -16.09 12.54
N THR A 35 11.28 -14.91 11.97
CA THR A 35 11.05 -14.69 10.53
C THR A 35 12.27 -15.17 9.75
N GLN A 36 12.08 -15.93 8.66
CA GLN A 36 13.19 -16.55 7.90
C GLN A 36 13.46 -15.76 6.61
N LEU A 37 14.71 -15.33 6.41
CA LEU A 37 15.19 -14.80 5.13
C LEU A 37 15.79 -15.94 4.30
N VAL A 38 15.24 -16.16 3.11
CA VAL A 38 15.78 -17.11 2.13
C VAL A 38 16.34 -16.32 0.96
N VAL A 39 17.67 -16.30 0.84
CA VAL A 39 18.38 -15.69 -0.29
C VAL A 39 18.64 -16.78 -1.32
N GLN A 40 18.06 -16.64 -2.52
CA GLN A 40 18.40 -17.55 -3.62
C GLN A 40 19.78 -17.20 -4.20
N PRO A 41 20.64 -18.20 -4.46
CA PRO A 41 21.93 -17.94 -5.12
C PRO A 41 21.69 -17.45 -6.55
N ASN A 42 22.17 -16.24 -6.84
CA ASN A 42 21.92 -15.55 -8.12
C ASN A 42 22.86 -16.07 -9.22
N ARG A 43 22.33 -16.36 -10.42
CA ARG A 43 23.12 -16.37 -11.67
C ARG A 43 23.21 -14.91 -12.16
N SER A 44 24.41 -14.35 -12.08
CA SER A 44 24.92 -13.06 -12.57
C SER A 44 23.96 -12.07 -13.27
N LEU A 45 23.80 -10.88 -12.68
CA LEU A 45 23.29 -9.66 -13.32
C LEU A 45 24.27 -9.15 -14.38
N VAL A 46 23.83 -9.00 -15.63
CA VAL A 46 24.58 -8.25 -16.66
C VAL A 46 24.10 -6.81 -16.67
N THR A 47 25.05 -5.90 -16.47
CA THR A 47 24.91 -4.44 -16.60
C THR A 47 25.01 -4.07 -18.08
N THR A 48 24.02 -3.39 -18.66
CA THR A 48 24.21 -2.68 -19.93
C THR A 48 24.26 -1.18 -19.66
N ALA A 49 25.49 -0.66 -19.58
CA ALA A 49 25.77 0.77 -19.67
C ALA A 49 26.23 1.11 -21.10
N THR A 50 25.60 2.14 -21.68
CA THR A 50 26.15 3.07 -22.69
C THR A 50 26.82 2.50 -23.95
N ALA A 51 26.10 2.55 -25.08
CA ALA A 51 26.68 2.48 -26.42
C ALA A 51 26.90 3.90 -26.97
N THR A 52 28.16 4.25 -27.27
CA THR A 52 28.55 5.27 -28.25
C THR A 52 29.05 4.57 -29.51
N PRO A 53 28.77 5.08 -30.72
CA PRO A 53 29.02 4.35 -31.95
C PRO A 53 30.47 4.49 -32.41
N SER A 54 31.05 3.41 -32.93
CA SER A 54 32.23 3.46 -33.78
C SER A 54 31.86 2.91 -35.18
N ILE A 55 32.40 3.60 -36.19
CA ILE A 55 32.15 3.41 -37.61
C ILE A 55 33.11 2.33 -38.14
N GLY A 56 32.59 1.41 -38.97
CA GLY A 56 33.35 0.78 -40.05
C GLY A 56 33.42 -0.75 -40.03
N GLY A 57 33.08 -1.38 -41.17
CA GLY A 57 33.55 -2.74 -41.52
C GLY A 57 32.47 -3.69 -42.03
N ALA A 58 32.49 -3.98 -43.33
CA ALA A 58 31.56 -4.84 -44.05
C ALA A 58 31.83 -6.36 -43.85
N GLY A 59 30.80 -7.20 -44.02
CA GLY A 59 31.01 -8.64 -44.28
C GLY A 59 29.85 -9.59 -43.91
N SER A 60 29.15 -10.05 -44.95
CA SER A 60 28.51 -11.38 -45.15
C SER A 60 27.37 -11.92 -44.26
N ASP A 61 26.30 -12.29 -44.97
CA ASP A 61 25.16 -13.15 -44.69
C ASP A 61 25.31 -14.27 -43.63
N SER A 62 24.30 -14.36 -42.74
CA SER A 62 23.65 -15.64 -42.44
C SER A 62 22.29 -15.40 -41.77
N SER A 63 21.24 -15.97 -42.35
CA SER A 63 19.90 -16.08 -41.79
C SER A 63 19.87 -16.96 -40.54
N SER A 64 19.43 -16.42 -39.42
CA SER A 64 18.87 -17.23 -38.32
C SER A 64 17.80 -16.43 -37.57
N GLN A 65 16.58 -16.94 -37.62
CA GLN A 65 15.49 -16.56 -36.72
C GLN A 65 15.97 -16.70 -35.27
N GLY A 66 15.92 -15.61 -34.51
CA GLY A 66 16.27 -15.57 -33.09
C GLY A 66 15.11 -15.02 -32.27
N SER A 67 14.46 -15.93 -31.56
CA SER A 67 13.38 -15.71 -30.60
C SER A 67 13.69 -14.60 -29.58
N VAL A 68 12.69 -13.75 -29.35
CA VAL A 68 12.54 -12.94 -28.12
C VAL A 68 12.46 -13.88 -26.92
N GLY A 69 13.07 -13.53 -25.79
CA GLY A 69 12.81 -14.17 -24.49
C GLY A 69 14.04 -14.52 -23.66
N GLY A 70 14.77 -13.51 -23.18
CA GLY A 70 15.69 -13.69 -22.05
C GLY A 70 14.95 -13.41 -20.75
N ASP A 71 14.37 -14.45 -20.14
CA ASP A 71 13.71 -14.40 -18.83
C ASP A 71 14.78 -14.21 -17.73
N ALA A 72 15.19 -12.97 -17.50
CA ALA A 72 16.00 -12.61 -16.35
C ALA A 72 15.09 -12.65 -15.11
N THR A 73 15.05 -13.80 -14.44
CA THR A 73 14.36 -13.96 -13.17
C THR A 73 14.93 -12.97 -12.16
N LEU A 74 14.13 -11.99 -11.75
CA LEU A 74 14.54 -11.03 -10.73
C LEU A 74 14.67 -11.78 -9.40
N ALA A 75 15.91 -11.95 -8.93
CA ALA A 75 16.17 -12.62 -7.66
C ALA A 75 15.92 -11.66 -6.49
N PHE A 76 14.74 -11.76 -5.88
CA PHE A 76 14.43 -11.10 -4.62
C PHE A 76 14.68 -12.06 -3.45
N PRO A 77 15.18 -11.56 -2.30
CA PRO A 77 15.14 -12.32 -1.07
C PRO A 77 13.68 -12.63 -0.70
N VAL A 78 13.39 -13.89 -0.41
CA VAL A 78 12.06 -14.33 0.05
C VAL A 78 12.05 -14.32 1.57
N VAL A 79 11.02 -13.72 2.16
CA VAL A 79 10.82 -13.61 3.60
C VAL A 79 9.57 -14.39 3.97
N LEU A 80 9.72 -15.40 4.82
CA LEU A 80 8.61 -16.20 5.33
C LEU A 80 8.11 -15.63 6.65
N PRO A 81 6.79 -15.67 6.92
CA PRO A 81 6.25 -15.18 8.19
C PRO A 81 6.81 -15.95 9.39
N PRO A 82 6.76 -15.36 10.60
CA PRO A 82 7.15 -16.05 11.82
C PRO A 82 6.43 -17.40 11.96
N HIS A 83 7.07 -18.34 12.67
CA HIS A 83 6.51 -19.67 12.96
C HIS A 83 6.26 -20.57 11.74
N THR A 84 6.81 -20.23 10.56
CA THR A 84 6.78 -21.13 9.41
C THR A 84 7.53 -22.44 9.72
N PRO A 85 6.87 -23.62 9.66
CA PRO A 85 7.53 -24.89 9.94
C PRO A 85 8.64 -25.18 8.92
N PRO A 86 9.82 -25.68 9.33
CA PRO A 86 10.91 -26.01 8.41
C PRO A 86 10.49 -26.97 7.28
N ALA A 87 9.59 -27.90 7.57
CA ALA A 87 9.06 -28.85 6.60
C ALA A 87 8.26 -28.19 5.45
N HIS A 88 7.71 -26.99 5.66
CA HIS A 88 6.95 -26.26 4.65
C HIS A 88 7.74 -25.11 4.02
N ALA A 89 8.92 -24.77 4.57
CA ALA A 89 9.67 -23.57 4.17
C ALA A 89 10.09 -23.60 2.70
N SER A 90 10.54 -24.75 2.17
CA SER A 90 10.96 -24.87 0.77
C SER A 90 9.79 -24.68 -0.20
N THR A 91 8.67 -25.37 0.04
CA THR A 91 7.45 -25.27 -0.79
C THR A 91 6.86 -23.86 -0.76
N LEU A 92 6.78 -23.25 0.43
CA LEU A 92 6.30 -21.87 0.58
C LEU A 92 7.23 -20.89 -0.11
N THR A 93 8.55 -21.05 0.01
CA THR A 93 9.53 -20.20 -0.67
C THR A 93 9.34 -20.24 -2.19
N ALA A 94 9.19 -21.43 -2.77
CA ALA A 94 8.97 -21.58 -4.21
C ALA A 94 7.66 -20.93 -4.66
N GLY A 95 6.57 -21.17 -3.93
CA GLY A 95 5.27 -20.54 -4.20
C GLY A 95 5.31 -19.02 -4.08
N PHE A 96 5.96 -18.51 -3.04
CA PHE A 96 6.12 -17.07 -2.80
C PHE A 96 6.91 -16.40 -3.93
N LEU A 97 8.04 -17.01 -4.32
CA LEU A 97 8.84 -16.48 -5.43
C LEU A 97 8.05 -16.43 -6.73
N GLN A 98 7.27 -17.46 -7.04
CA GLN A 98 6.42 -17.47 -8.24
C GLN A 98 5.42 -16.31 -8.23
N GLN A 99 4.76 -16.06 -7.10
CA GLN A 99 3.79 -14.96 -6.95
C GLN A 99 4.47 -13.58 -7.07
N CYS A 100 5.63 -13.41 -6.46
CA CYS A 100 6.41 -12.17 -6.56
C CYS A 100 6.91 -11.91 -7.98
N ASN A 101 7.39 -12.94 -8.70
CA ASN A 101 7.77 -12.81 -10.10
C ASN A 101 6.57 -12.42 -10.97
N GLU A 102 5.39 -13.01 -10.71
CA GLU A 102 4.15 -12.60 -11.38
C GLU A 102 3.83 -11.13 -11.11
N ALA A 103 3.97 -10.65 -9.87
CA ALA A 103 3.74 -9.25 -9.53
C ALA A 103 4.72 -8.28 -10.20
N ALA A 104 5.98 -8.68 -10.36
CA ALA A 104 7.02 -7.89 -11.00
C ALA A 104 6.95 -7.88 -12.55
N ALA A 105 5.96 -8.53 -13.16
CA ALA A 105 5.87 -8.70 -14.62
C ALA A 105 5.95 -7.38 -15.42
N HIS A 106 5.41 -6.30 -14.86
CA HIS A 106 5.41 -4.96 -15.48
C HIS A 106 6.49 -4.03 -14.92
N GLY A 107 7.49 -4.60 -14.24
CA GLY A 107 8.62 -3.88 -13.64
C GLY A 107 8.32 -3.30 -12.25
N LEU A 108 9.38 -3.02 -11.49
CA LEU A 108 9.31 -2.55 -10.11
C LEU A 108 9.26 -1.02 -10.03
N PRO A 109 8.51 -0.41 -9.08
CA PRO A 109 8.46 1.03 -8.93
C PRO A 109 9.81 1.68 -8.59
N SER A 110 10.68 0.93 -7.90
CA SER A 110 12.10 1.19 -7.67
C SER A 110 12.80 -0.12 -7.30
N THR A 111 14.12 -0.16 -7.17
CA THR A 111 14.87 -1.39 -6.83
C THR A 111 15.49 -1.39 -5.42
N ALA A 112 15.33 -0.30 -4.67
CA ALA A 112 15.87 -0.19 -3.32
C ALA A 112 15.23 -1.19 -2.35
N GLU A 113 16.05 -2.02 -1.69
CA GLU A 113 15.65 -2.94 -0.61
C GLU A 113 14.36 -3.74 -0.89
N VAL A 114 14.25 -4.31 -2.09
CA VAL A 114 13.08 -5.10 -2.49
C VAL A 114 13.16 -6.51 -1.93
N ARG A 115 12.05 -6.97 -1.33
CA ARG A 115 11.88 -8.31 -0.78
C ARG A 115 10.53 -8.89 -1.17
N CYS A 116 10.50 -10.22 -1.27
CA CYS A 116 9.31 -11.00 -1.57
C CYS A 116 8.70 -11.55 -0.29
N TYR A 117 7.41 -11.31 -0.07
CA TYR A 117 6.65 -11.77 1.10
C TYR A 117 5.50 -12.71 0.72
N GLY A 118 5.56 -13.27 -0.49
CA GLY A 118 4.53 -14.14 -1.04
C GLY A 118 3.64 -13.42 -2.02
N SER A 119 2.38 -13.21 -1.67
CA SER A 119 1.42 -12.55 -2.56
C SER A 119 1.64 -11.05 -2.69
N TYR A 120 2.72 -10.51 -2.10
CA TYR A 120 3.18 -9.15 -2.33
C TYR A 120 4.71 -9.02 -2.30
N LEU A 121 5.20 -7.99 -3.00
CA LEU A 121 6.55 -7.45 -2.94
C LEU A 121 6.53 -6.14 -2.15
N ALA A 122 7.62 -5.84 -1.43
CA ALA A 122 7.77 -4.55 -0.78
C ALA A 122 9.19 -4.01 -0.95
N SER A 123 9.30 -2.69 -1.16
CA SER A 123 10.56 -1.95 -1.03
C SER A 123 10.62 -1.34 0.36
N LEU A 124 11.63 -1.70 1.14
CA LEU A 124 11.80 -1.18 2.50
C LEU A 124 12.48 0.18 2.51
N ASN A 125 12.13 1.04 3.48
CA ASN A 125 12.84 2.29 3.74
C ASN A 125 13.35 2.31 5.19
N TYR A 126 14.66 2.29 5.37
CA TYR A 126 15.29 2.29 6.70
C TYR A 126 15.30 3.67 7.38
N GLU A 127 15.28 4.74 6.60
CA GLU A 127 15.23 6.12 7.11
C GLU A 127 13.85 6.43 7.69
N ARG A 128 12.79 6.12 6.95
CA ARG A 128 11.39 6.41 7.32
C ARG A 128 10.75 5.30 8.13
N ARG A 129 11.32 4.10 8.06
CA ARG A 129 10.85 2.88 8.74
C ARG A 129 9.41 2.48 8.41
N ILE A 130 9.02 2.79 7.17
CA ILE A 130 7.81 2.35 6.51
C ILE A 130 8.21 1.93 5.09
N PRO A 131 7.46 1.07 4.39
CA PRO A 131 7.80 0.72 3.00
C PRO A 131 7.75 1.95 2.07
N ASN A 132 8.61 2.00 1.05
CA ASN A 132 8.49 2.97 -0.03
C ASN A 132 7.24 2.68 -0.89
N TRP A 133 6.97 1.40 -1.13
CA TRP A 133 5.82 0.88 -1.84
C TRP A 133 5.67 -0.61 -1.56
N VAL A 134 4.45 -1.10 -1.77
CA VAL A 134 4.04 -2.49 -1.77
C VAL A 134 3.33 -2.79 -3.09
N MET A 135 3.65 -3.91 -3.71
CA MET A 135 3.09 -4.34 -4.99
C MET A 135 2.49 -5.74 -4.86
N GLU A 136 1.28 -5.94 -5.37
CA GLU A 136 0.53 -7.20 -5.29
C GLU A 136 -0.23 -7.47 -6.60
N VAL A 137 -0.55 -8.74 -6.86
CA VAL A 137 -1.48 -9.14 -7.92
C VAL A 137 -2.71 -9.73 -7.28
N VAL A 138 -3.84 -9.08 -7.50
CA VAL A 138 -5.11 -9.47 -6.89
C VAL A 138 -5.92 -10.24 -7.91
N ASP A 139 -6.01 -11.56 -7.72
CA ASP A 139 -6.84 -12.46 -8.54
C ASP A 139 -8.08 -12.90 -7.73
N TYR A 140 -9.24 -12.40 -8.11
CA TYR A 140 -10.51 -12.69 -7.44
C TYR A 140 -10.82 -14.19 -7.36
N ARG A 141 -10.33 -15.00 -8.32
CA ARG A 141 -10.58 -16.45 -8.32
C ARG A 141 -9.76 -17.15 -7.25
N LYS A 142 -8.54 -16.70 -7.00
CA LYS A 142 -7.69 -17.23 -5.91
C LYS A 142 -8.28 -16.94 -4.53
N LEU A 143 -9.03 -15.84 -4.39
CA LEU A 143 -9.76 -15.51 -3.16
C LEU A 143 -10.92 -16.48 -2.86
N HIS A 144 -11.47 -17.16 -3.87
CA HIS A 144 -12.70 -17.94 -3.77
C HIS A 144 -12.54 -19.42 -4.15
N SER A 145 -11.35 -19.85 -4.58
CA SER A 145 -11.09 -21.22 -5.04
C SER A 145 -11.30 -22.30 -3.96
N GLY A 146 -11.40 -21.92 -2.68
CA GLY A 146 -11.77 -22.81 -1.56
C GLY A 146 -13.28 -22.92 -1.29
N ARG A 147 -14.11 -22.01 -1.81
CA ARG A 147 -15.58 -22.04 -1.68
C ARG A 147 -16.19 -22.65 -2.93
N ARG A 148 -16.33 -23.98 -2.97
CA ARG A 148 -17.20 -24.62 -3.96
C ARG A 148 -18.66 -24.50 -3.46
N PRO A 149 -19.55 -23.71 -4.07
CA PRO A 149 -20.93 -23.62 -3.60
C PRO A 149 -21.59 -24.97 -3.86
N SER A 150 -22.18 -25.57 -2.82
CA SER A 150 -22.88 -26.85 -2.93
C SER A 150 -24.16 -26.78 -3.77
N SER A 151 -24.60 -25.58 -4.16
CA SER A 151 -25.83 -25.34 -4.92
C SER A 151 -25.80 -23.99 -5.66
N PRO A 152 -26.50 -23.87 -6.82
CA PRO A 152 -26.74 -22.59 -7.50
C PRO A 152 -27.41 -21.53 -6.62
N ALA A 153 -28.23 -21.94 -5.65
CA ALA A 153 -28.85 -21.01 -4.69
C ALA A 153 -27.84 -20.46 -3.66
N ALA A 154 -26.84 -21.26 -3.27
CA ALA A 154 -25.75 -20.82 -2.40
C ALA A 154 -24.79 -19.87 -3.12
N ALA A 155 -24.59 -20.04 -4.44
CA ALA A 155 -23.86 -19.09 -5.27
C ALA A 155 -24.59 -17.74 -5.39
N ALA A 156 -25.92 -17.74 -5.45
CA ALA A 156 -26.73 -16.52 -5.47
C ALA A 156 -26.78 -15.80 -4.10
N ALA A 157 -26.72 -16.56 -2.99
CA ALA A 157 -26.64 -16.00 -1.63
C ALA A 157 -25.25 -15.41 -1.32
N ALA A 158 -24.16 -16.09 -1.71
CA ALA A 158 -22.80 -15.55 -1.57
C ALA A 158 -22.61 -14.21 -2.31
N ASN A 159 -23.25 -14.05 -3.49
CA ASN A 159 -23.22 -12.78 -4.22
C ASN A 159 -24.10 -11.67 -3.60
N ARG A 160 -25.01 -11.97 -2.66
CA ARG A 160 -25.87 -10.98 -1.99
C ARG A 160 -25.31 -10.51 -0.65
N ASP A 161 -24.59 -11.37 0.06
CA ASP A 161 -23.93 -11.01 1.32
C ASP A 161 -22.62 -10.21 1.10
N ASP A 162 -22.01 -10.27 -0.09
CA ASP A 162 -20.71 -9.62 -0.35
C ASP A 162 -20.80 -8.13 -0.80
N ASP A 163 -22.00 -7.62 -1.13
CA ASP A 163 -22.20 -6.23 -1.62
C ASP A 163 -22.35 -5.19 -0.49
N ALA A 164 -22.54 -5.63 0.75
CA ALA A 164 -22.40 -4.75 1.90
C ALA A 164 -20.95 -4.83 2.39
N ALA A 165 -20.26 -3.69 2.43
CA ALA A 165 -19.03 -3.55 3.21
C ALA A 165 -19.36 -3.89 4.67
N HIS A 166 -19.21 -5.15 5.06
CA HIS A 166 -19.67 -5.69 6.33
C HIS A 166 -18.84 -5.13 7.49
N GLY A 167 -19.36 -4.08 8.10
CA GLY A 167 -19.16 -3.75 9.51
C GLY A 167 -20.19 -4.48 10.37
N LYS A 168 -19.76 -5.55 11.02
CA LYS A 168 -20.06 -5.96 12.41
C LYS A 168 -19.46 -7.35 12.62
N GLU A 169 -18.35 -7.40 13.36
CA GLU A 169 -17.99 -8.59 14.14
C GLU A 169 -18.96 -8.65 15.33
N GLU A 170 -20.13 -9.24 15.13
CA GLU A 170 -20.91 -9.83 16.22
C GLU A 170 -20.97 -11.33 15.94
N GLY A 171 -20.59 -12.11 16.94
CA GLY A 171 -20.16 -13.50 16.80
C GLY A 171 -21.12 -14.38 16.02
N CYS A 172 -20.69 -14.81 14.84
CA CYS A 172 -21.19 -16.05 14.28
C CYS A 172 -20.37 -17.18 14.92
N ASN A 173 -21.01 -17.91 15.82
CA ASN A 173 -20.50 -19.17 16.36
C ASN A 173 -20.50 -20.19 15.21
N ASP A 174 -19.53 -20.09 14.29
CA ASP A 174 -19.34 -21.05 13.21
C ASP A 174 -18.59 -22.26 13.76
N THR A 175 -19.33 -23.11 14.46
CA THR A 175 -18.87 -24.46 14.78
C THR A 175 -18.87 -25.29 13.49
N ARG A 176 -17.82 -25.16 12.65
CA ARG A 176 -17.42 -26.14 11.61
C ARG A 176 -16.05 -25.83 10.99
N GLY A 177 -15.04 -26.61 11.38
CA GLY A 177 -13.84 -26.91 10.56
C GLY A 177 -12.60 -26.02 10.80
N GLY A 178 -11.57 -26.58 11.44
CA GLY A 178 -10.32 -25.90 11.80
C GLY A 178 -9.36 -25.51 10.65
N ASP A 179 -9.82 -25.47 9.41
CA ASP A 179 -8.98 -25.25 8.21
C ASP A 179 -9.24 -23.92 7.47
N ASP A 180 -10.16 -23.06 7.92
CA ASP A 180 -10.39 -21.77 7.24
C ASP A 180 -9.28 -20.75 7.56
N VAL A 181 -8.86 -19.96 6.55
CA VAL A 181 -7.84 -18.90 6.69
C VAL A 181 -8.47 -17.70 7.41
N SER A 182 -7.90 -17.31 8.56
CA SER A 182 -8.52 -16.31 9.44
C SER A 182 -7.53 -15.26 9.91
N ARG A 183 -7.95 -14.01 9.77
CA ARG A 183 -7.20 -12.82 10.22
C ARG A 183 -6.96 -12.84 11.73
N ASN A 184 -7.86 -13.46 12.48
CA ASN A 184 -7.80 -13.52 13.94
C ASN A 184 -6.67 -14.42 14.45
N ARG A 185 -6.08 -15.23 13.56
CA ARG A 185 -4.87 -16.02 13.86
C ARG A 185 -3.57 -15.26 13.54
N SER A 186 -3.66 -14.12 12.85
CA SER A 186 -2.51 -13.30 12.47
C SER A 186 -2.21 -12.22 13.51
N ASN A 187 -0.93 -11.94 13.72
CA ASN A 187 -0.48 -10.92 14.65
C ASN A 187 0.53 -10.01 13.97
N PHE A 188 0.46 -8.70 14.25
CA PHE A 188 1.51 -7.77 13.83
C PHE A 188 2.86 -8.18 14.42
N TYR A 189 3.89 -8.20 13.59
CA TYR A 189 5.24 -8.62 14.00
C TYR A 189 6.33 -7.74 13.41
N ALA A 190 7.45 -7.71 14.11
CA ALA A 190 8.66 -7.03 13.68
C ALA A 190 9.46 -7.92 12.73
N ASP A 191 9.99 -7.35 11.63
CA ASP A 191 10.76 -8.12 10.66
C ASP A 191 12.20 -8.35 11.16
N ASP A 192 12.49 -9.58 11.57
CA ASP A 192 13.83 -9.95 12.07
C ASP A 192 14.92 -9.92 10.99
N THR A 193 14.52 -9.90 9.72
CA THR A 193 15.42 -9.77 8.57
C THR A 193 15.81 -8.31 8.31
N VAL A 194 15.20 -7.37 9.02
CA VAL A 194 15.60 -5.94 9.05
C VAL A 194 16.61 -5.72 10.17
N PRO A 195 17.73 -4.99 9.93
CA PRO A 195 18.68 -4.64 10.98
C PRO A 195 17.98 -3.99 12.17
N ALA A 196 18.42 -4.32 13.39
CA ALA A 196 17.75 -3.92 14.62
C ALA A 196 17.54 -2.39 14.74
N ALA A 197 18.48 -1.58 14.21
CA ALA A 197 18.40 -0.12 14.21
C ALA A 197 17.23 0.46 13.38
N PHE A 198 16.67 -0.32 12.45
CA PHE A 198 15.59 0.10 11.55
C PHE A 198 14.31 -0.74 11.74
N ARG A 199 14.33 -1.72 12.64
CA ARG A 199 13.23 -2.63 12.88
C ARG A 199 12.08 -1.93 13.59
N VAL A 200 10.86 -2.19 13.12
CA VAL A 200 9.64 -1.61 13.68
C VAL A 200 8.84 -2.69 14.38
N GLY A 201 8.61 -2.48 15.68
CA GLY A 201 7.75 -3.35 16.47
C GLY A 201 6.29 -2.89 16.45
N PRO A 202 5.33 -3.77 16.80
CA PRO A 202 3.90 -3.43 16.87
C PRO A 202 3.56 -2.28 17.83
N ASN A 203 4.42 -2.02 18.80
CA ASN A 203 4.26 -0.95 19.81
C ASN A 203 4.87 0.39 19.38
N SER A 204 5.33 0.51 18.13
CA SER A 204 5.99 1.74 17.64
C SER A 204 5.00 2.84 17.27
N TYR A 205 3.71 2.52 17.10
CA TYR A 205 2.70 3.49 16.67
C TYR A 205 1.96 3.97 17.91
N THR A 206 2.57 4.95 18.58
CA THR A 206 2.12 5.48 19.87
C THR A 206 1.30 6.76 19.75
N SER A 207 1.37 7.41 18.59
CA SER A 207 0.62 8.64 18.33
C SER A 207 -0.87 8.33 18.33
N ARG A 208 -1.64 9.17 19.03
CA ARG A 208 -3.07 8.94 19.17
C ARG A 208 -3.75 8.89 17.81
N GLY A 209 -4.67 7.94 17.68
CA GLY A 209 -5.60 7.90 16.58
C GLY A 209 -4.98 7.44 15.27
N MET A 210 -3.71 7.04 15.33
CA MET A 210 -3.04 6.25 14.32
C MET A 210 -3.33 4.77 14.57
N SER A 211 -3.52 4.06 13.48
CA SER A 211 -3.70 2.62 13.39
C SER A 211 -2.53 2.02 12.62
N ARG A 212 -2.37 0.69 12.73
CA ARG A 212 -1.45 -0.08 11.89
C ARG A 212 -2.12 -0.34 10.54
N GLY A 213 -1.95 0.61 9.62
CA GLY A 213 -2.58 0.61 8.30
C GLY A 213 -1.87 -0.34 7.33
N HIS A 214 -2.59 -1.32 6.79
CA HIS A 214 -2.03 -2.23 5.78
C HIS A 214 -1.99 -1.56 4.41
N LEU A 215 -0.95 -1.83 3.62
CA LEU A 215 -0.87 -1.39 2.22
C LEU A 215 -1.41 -2.47 1.27
N ALA A 216 -0.94 -3.71 1.44
CA ALA A 216 -1.54 -4.94 0.92
C ALA A 216 -2.48 -5.52 1.98
N ALA A 217 -3.77 -5.54 1.69
CA ALA A 217 -4.79 -5.71 2.71
C ALA A 217 -5.05 -7.19 3.00
N ALA A 218 -4.93 -7.62 4.26
CA ALA A 218 -5.02 -9.03 4.68
C ALA A 218 -6.18 -9.84 4.06
N GLN A 219 -7.35 -9.22 3.86
CA GLN A 219 -8.51 -9.87 3.25
C GLN A 219 -8.31 -10.30 1.78
N LEU A 220 -7.29 -9.78 1.09
CA LEU A 220 -6.90 -10.14 -0.27
C LEU A 220 -5.88 -11.30 -0.30
N HIS A 221 -5.41 -11.77 0.85
CA HIS A 221 -4.37 -12.80 0.96
C HIS A 221 -4.90 -14.05 1.66
N LYS A 222 -6.05 -14.54 1.19
CA LYS A 222 -6.78 -15.69 1.79
C LYS A 222 -6.39 -17.05 1.22
N ALA A 223 -5.40 -17.12 0.32
CA ALA A 223 -4.99 -18.38 -0.29
C ALA A 223 -4.30 -19.33 0.70
N SER A 224 -3.62 -18.79 1.71
CA SER A 224 -3.09 -19.57 2.84
C SER A 224 -2.94 -18.69 4.08
N GLN A 225 -2.88 -19.31 5.26
CA GLN A 225 -2.61 -18.57 6.50
C GLN A 225 -1.22 -17.90 6.46
N ALA A 226 -0.23 -18.51 5.81
CA ALA A 226 1.11 -17.92 5.68
C ALA A 226 1.11 -16.63 4.84
N GLU A 227 0.34 -16.59 3.74
CA GLU A 227 0.18 -15.36 2.95
C GLU A 227 -0.53 -14.26 3.75
N MET A 228 -1.60 -14.61 4.48
CA MET A 228 -2.28 -13.67 5.34
C MET A 228 -1.37 -13.15 6.46
N ASP A 229 -0.67 -14.04 7.15
CA ASP A 229 0.28 -13.69 8.21
C ASP A 229 1.37 -12.77 7.67
N ALA A 230 1.88 -13.01 6.46
CA ALA A 230 2.88 -12.15 5.84
C ALA A 230 2.43 -10.68 5.75
N THR A 231 1.13 -10.39 5.58
CA THR A 231 0.61 -9.01 5.50
C THR A 231 0.73 -8.23 6.81
N PHE A 232 0.95 -8.90 7.95
CA PHE A 232 1.09 -8.27 9.27
C PHE A 232 2.51 -7.80 9.60
N ASN A 233 3.43 -7.83 8.62
CA ASN A 233 4.80 -7.37 8.77
C ASN A 233 4.89 -5.85 8.94
N MET A 234 5.35 -5.39 10.10
CA MET A 234 5.42 -3.97 10.46
C MET A 234 6.38 -3.13 9.61
N ASN A 235 7.44 -3.72 9.06
CA ASN A 235 8.42 -3.01 8.24
C ASN A 235 8.04 -2.99 6.75
N ALA A 236 7.39 -4.06 6.28
CA ALA A 236 7.15 -4.28 4.86
C ALA A 236 5.79 -3.82 4.37
N ASN A 237 4.75 -3.83 5.22
CA ASN A 237 3.38 -3.67 4.74
C ASN A 237 2.52 -2.73 5.59
N VAL A 238 3.10 -2.10 6.62
CA VAL A 238 2.35 -1.30 7.59
C VAL A 238 2.86 0.14 7.63
N VAL A 239 1.93 1.09 7.69
CA VAL A 239 2.21 2.52 7.89
C VAL A 239 1.37 3.09 9.03
N PRO A 240 1.84 4.13 9.76
CA PRO A 240 0.98 4.87 10.67
C PRO A 240 -0.13 5.55 9.88
N GLN A 241 -1.37 5.07 10.05
CA GLN A 241 -2.51 5.54 9.27
C GLN A 241 -3.61 6.08 10.19
N ASP A 242 -4.15 7.24 9.88
CA ASP A 242 -5.30 7.77 10.62
C ASP A 242 -6.43 6.74 10.66
N MET A 243 -6.93 6.46 11.86
CA MET A 243 -7.91 5.38 12.05
C MET A 243 -9.24 5.64 11.34
N THR A 244 -9.63 6.91 11.15
CA THR A 244 -10.89 7.25 10.48
C THR A 244 -10.74 7.13 8.96
N LEU A 245 -9.56 7.49 8.42
CA LEU A 245 -9.20 7.16 7.05
C LEU A 245 -9.22 5.65 6.83
N ASN A 246 -8.51 4.90 7.68
CA ASN A 246 -8.37 3.44 7.58
C ASN A 246 -9.73 2.74 7.62
N ALA A 247 -10.61 3.16 8.54
CA ALA A 247 -11.92 2.53 8.76
C ALA A 247 -12.99 2.89 7.71
N VAL A 248 -12.77 3.93 6.89
CA VAL A 248 -13.80 4.43 5.96
C VAL A 248 -13.27 4.54 4.52
N ASP A 249 -12.55 5.62 4.18
CA ASP A 249 -12.21 5.93 2.79
C ASP A 249 -11.15 4.99 2.22
N TRP A 250 -10.19 4.58 3.03
CA TRP A 250 -9.21 3.57 2.63
C TRP A 250 -9.85 2.20 2.44
N LEU A 251 -10.72 1.80 3.37
CA LEU A 251 -11.50 0.56 3.25
C LEU A 251 -12.40 0.55 2.00
N ARG A 252 -12.97 1.70 1.61
CA ARG A 252 -13.70 1.85 0.34
C ARG A 252 -12.78 1.60 -0.86
N LEU A 253 -11.54 2.10 -0.82
CA LEU A 253 -10.56 1.89 -1.88
C LEU A 253 -10.08 0.43 -1.95
N GLU A 254 -9.96 -0.26 -0.81
CA GLU A 254 -9.76 -1.72 -0.75
C GLU A 254 -10.98 -2.49 -1.28
N GLY A 255 -12.19 -1.98 -1.06
CA GLY A 255 -13.42 -2.49 -1.68
C GLY A 255 -13.41 -2.35 -3.19
N LEU A 256 -12.97 -1.19 -3.72
CA LEU A 256 -12.76 -0.98 -5.15
C LEU A 256 -11.72 -1.96 -5.70
N THR A 257 -10.64 -2.24 -4.97
CA THR A 257 -9.64 -3.25 -5.35
C THR A 257 -10.28 -4.62 -5.59
N ARG A 258 -11.16 -5.07 -4.68
CA ARG A 258 -11.90 -6.33 -4.84
C ARG A 258 -12.85 -6.31 -6.05
N LYS A 259 -13.60 -5.22 -6.21
CA LYS A 259 -14.52 -5.02 -7.34
C LYS A 259 -13.77 -5.10 -8.67
N LEU A 260 -12.71 -4.31 -8.83
CA LEU A 260 -11.88 -4.29 -10.04
C LEU A 260 -11.28 -5.67 -10.31
N SER A 261 -10.76 -6.35 -9.29
CA SER A 261 -10.20 -7.69 -9.45
C SER A 261 -11.24 -8.68 -9.96
N LYS A 262 -12.48 -8.63 -9.45
CA LYS A 262 -13.60 -9.46 -9.94
C LYS A 262 -13.91 -9.17 -11.41
N GLU A 263 -14.10 -7.90 -11.76
CA GLU A 263 -14.46 -7.48 -13.12
C GLU A 263 -13.36 -7.81 -14.14
N VAL A 264 -12.09 -7.62 -13.78
CA VAL A 264 -10.94 -7.91 -14.65
C VAL A 264 -10.69 -9.42 -14.78
N SER A 265 -10.82 -10.18 -13.67
CA SER A 265 -10.50 -11.62 -13.67
C SER A 265 -11.59 -12.49 -14.29
N VAL A 266 -12.85 -12.07 -14.22
CA VAL A 266 -14.03 -12.82 -14.69
C VAL A 266 -14.66 -12.21 -15.94
N GLY A 267 -14.29 -10.97 -16.28
CA GLY A 267 -14.90 -10.17 -17.35
C GLY A 267 -16.18 -9.46 -16.88
N GLN A 268 -16.50 -8.32 -17.47
CA GLN A 268 -17.82 -7.70 -17.33
C GLN A 268 -18.85 -8.59 -18.02
N GLN A 269 -19.58 -9.44 -17.28
CA GLN A 269 -20.84 -9.95 -17.82
C GLN A 269 -21.72 -8.73 -18.10
N GLN A 270 -22.02 -8.48 -19.37
CA GLN A 270 -22.91 -7.42 -19.83
C GLN A 270 -24.21 -7.46 -19.02
N GLN A 271 -24.33 -6.57 -18.05
CA GLN A 271 -25.56 -6.24 -17.34
C GLN A 271 -26.51 -5.39 -18.20
N GLN A 272 -26.51 -5.61 -19.52
CA GLN A 272 -27.56 -5.13 -20.41
C GLN A 272 -28.59 -6.25 -20.55
N GLN A 273 -29.46 -6.39 -19.53
CA GLN A 273 -30.76 -6.99 -19.76
C GLN A 273 -31.55 -6.04 -20.67
N GLN A 274 -31.61 -6.38 -21.97
CA GLN A 274 -32.65 -5.83 -22.84
C GLN A 274 -34.02 -6.33 -22.34
N PRO A 275 -35.04 -5.45 -22.24
CA PRO A 275 -36.37 -5.89 -21.87
C PRO A 275 -37.03 -6.62 -23.04
N GLY A 276 -37.39 -7.88 -22.81
CA GLY A 276 -38.57 -8.53 -23.37
C GLY A 276 -38.67 -8.72 -24.89
N ARG A 277 -38.25 -9.90 -25.37
CA ARG A 277 -39.01 -10.60 -26.43
C ARG A 277 -39.35 -12.00 -25.95
N GLY A 278 -40.66 -12.27 -25.86
CA GLY A 278 -41.23 -13.47 -25.25
C GLY A 278 -40.71 -14.77 -25.86
N ARG A 279 -40.28 -15.70 -25.00
CA ARG A 279 -40.01 -17.08 -25.37
C ARG A 279 -41.32 -17.85 -25.45
N ARG A 280 -41.65 -18.38 -26.64
CA ARG A 280 -42.59 -19.50 -26.80
C ARG A 280 -41.96 -20.76 -26.19
N ARG A 281 -42.79 -21.55 -25.49
CA ARG A 281 -42.44 -22.88 -24.97
C ARG A 281 -42.35 -23.87 -26.14
N GLY A 282 -41.29 -24.66 -26.13
CA GLY A 282 -41.11 -25.81 -27.02
C GLY A 282 -39.82 -25.67 -27.81
N ASP A 283 -38.71 -26.15 -27.23
CA ASP A 283 -37.63 -26.85 -27.93
C ASP A 283 -36.60 -27.33 -26.90
N SER A 284 -36.32 -28.63 -26.94
CA SER A 284 -35.32 -29.31 -26.11
C SER A 284 -33.91 -28.84 -26.47
N PRO A 285 -32.97 -28.68 -25.51
CA PRO A 285 -31.61 -28.28 -25.84
C PRO A 285 -30.84 -29.47 -26.46
N PRO A 286 -30.07 -29.25 -27.54
CA PRO A 286 -29.19 -30.28 -28.07
C PRO A 286 -28.03 -30.53 -27.11
N ALA A 287 -27.69 -31.81 -26.95
CA ALA A 287 -26.50 -32.26 -26.26
C ALA A 287 -25.26 -31.94 -27.11
N GLY A 288 -24.23 -31.39 -26.46
CA GLY A 288 -22.87 -31.29 -27.03
C GLY A 288 -22.34 -29.87 -27.16
N ASN A 289 -21.52 -29.46 -26.19
CA ASN A 289 -20.15 -29.09 -26.52
C ASN A 289 -19.31 -29.08 -25.25
N THR A 290 -18.22 -29.83 -25.31
CA THR A 290 -17.13 -29.87 -24.36
C THR A 290 -16.64 -28.46 -24.06
N THR A 291 -16.67 -28.07 -22.78
CA THR A 291 -15.99 -26.88 -22.29
C THR A 291 -14.49 -27.06 -22.54
N LYS A 292 -13.99 -26.50 -23.66
CA LYS A 292 -12.56 -26.27 -23.84
C LYS A 292 -12.09 -25.52 -22.60
N ALA A 293 -11.09 -26.08 -21.90
CA ALA A 293 -10.40 -25.39 -20.84
C ALA A 293 -9.92 -24.04 -21.39
N GLU A 294 -10.53 -22.94 -20.97
CA GLU A 294 -10.01 -21.61 -21.25
C GLU A 294 -8.59 -21.55 -20.71
N ASP A 295 -7.66 -21.38 -21.65
CA ASP A 295 -6.23 -21.27 -21.41
C ASP A 295 -5.97 -20.35 -20.21
N ALA A 296 -5.14 -20.81 -19.27
CA ALA A 296 -4.79 -20.01 -18.09
C ALA A 296 -4.14 -18.66 -18.48
N SER A 297 -3.61 -18.56 -19.71
CA SER A 297 -3.03 -17.36 -20.32
C SER A 297 -4.04 -16.33 -20.86
N SER A 298 -5.34 -16.65 -20.99
CA SER A 298 -6.35 -15.70 -21.52
C SER A 298 -6.98 -14.78 -20.46
N ARG A 299 -6.53 -14.93 -19.21
CA ARG A 299 -7.21 -14.48 -18.01
C ARG A 299 -6.71 -13.12 -17.55
N GLY A 300 -7.63 -12.17 -17.32
CA GLY A 300 -7.26 -10.85 -16.84
C GLY A 300 -6.66 -10.87 -15.43
N LYS A 301 -5.83 -9.86 -15.14
CA LYS A 301 -5.11 -9.67 -13.87
C LYS A 301 -5.18 -8.22 -13.43
N LEU A 302 -5.29 -8.00 -12.12
CA LEU A 302 -5.21 -6.67 -11.52
C LEU A 302 -3.90 -6.55 -10.73
N TYR A 303 -3.03 -5.68 -11.19
CA TYR A 303 -1.80 -5.30 -10.49
C TYR A 303 -2.08 -4.06 -9.64
N VAL A 304 -1.60 -4.06 -8.40
CA VAL A 304 -1.82 -2.97 -7.45
C VAL A 304 -0.50 -2.56 -6.84
N VAL A 305 -0.22 -1.26 -6.85
CA VAL A 305 0.91 -0.66 -6.12
C VAL A 305 0.36 0.33 -5.10
N THR A 306 0.75 0.17 -3.84
CA THR A 306 0.24 0.95 -2.72
C THR A 306 1.41 1.49 -1.91
N GLY A 307 1.33 2.72 -1.41
CA GLY A 307 2.43 3.27 -0.62
C GLY A 307 2.14 4.61 0.05
N PRO A 308 3.06 5.06 0.90
CA PRO A 308 3.03 6.39 1.48
C PRO A 308 3.44 7.46 0.47
N ALA A 309 2.88 8.66 0.62
CA ALA A 309 3.32 9.87 -0.06
C ALA A 309 3.54 11.02 0.94
N PHE A 310 4.60 11.78 0.69
CA PHE A 310 4.94 12.98 1.43
C PHE A 310 4.74 14.15 0.49
N VAL A 311 3.74 14.98 0.76
CA VAL A 311 3.34 16.11 -0.09
C VAL A 311 3.79 17.41 0.57
N PRO A 312 4.54 18.27 -0.15
CA PRO A 312 5.01 19.50 0.44
C PRO A 312 3.86 20.50 0.61
N ARG A 313 3.95 21.33 1.64
CA ARG A 313 2.97 22.38 1.95
C ARG A 313 3.62 23.75 1.91
N LEU A 314 2.85 24.76 1.53
CA LEU A 314 3.27 26.15 1.65
C LEU A 314 3.17 26.58 3.12
N MET A 315 4.27 27.06 3.64
CA MET A 315 4.43 27.53 5.00
C MET A 315 4.67 29.03 4.98
N ARG A 316 3.89 29.78 5.75
CA ARG A 316 4.19 31.18 6.04
C ARG A 316 5.38 31.23 6.99
N VAL A 317 6.36 32.05 6.65
CA VAL A 317 7.50 32.33 7.50
C VAL A 317 7.19 33.53 8.37
N GLU A 318 7.14 33.30 9.67
CA GLU A 318 6.96 34.32 10.70
C GLU A 318 8.25 34.43 11.52
N HIS A 319 8.58 35.62 12.01
CA HIS A 319 9.73 35.82 12.90
C HIS A 319 9.22 36.21 14.28
N ARG A 320 9.67 35.50 15.31
CA ARG A 320 9.43 35.89 16.70
C ARG A 320 10.21 37.16 17.04
N PRO A 321 9.83 37.90 18.10
CA PRO A 321 10.60 39.06 18.57
C PRO A 321 12.07 38.75 18.92
N ASP A 322 12.36 37.49 19.28
CA ASP A 322 13.72 36.97 19.53
C ASP A 322 14.51 36.65 18.25
N GLY A 323 13.94 36.88 17.06
CA GLY A 323 14.55 36.59 15.76
C GLY A 323 14.34 35.15 15.27
N THR A 324 13.72 34.26 16.05
CA THR A 324 13.50 32.87 15.64
C THR A 324 12.49 32.78 14.51
N GLU A 325 12.88 32.07 13.44
CA GLU A 325 11.99 31.75 12.31
C GLU A 325 10.98 30.66 12.72
N VAL A 326 9.70 30.91 12.48
CA VAL A 326 8.57 30.00 12.75
C VAL A 326 7.83 29.75 11.45
N HIS A 327 7.49 28.48 11.21
CA HIS A 327 6.81 28.04 9.99
C HIS A 327 5.38 27.66 10.31
N VAL A 328 4.44 28.44 9.81
CA VAL A 328 3.01 28.22 10.03
C VAL A 328 2.39 27.67 8.74
N PRO A 329 1.76 26.49 8.75
CA PRO A 329 1.06 25.96 7.58
C PRO A 329 0.00 26.93 7.08
N LEU A 330 0.02 27.24 5.78
CA LEU A 330 -1.09 27.99 5.17
C LEU A 330 -2.32 27.09 5.04
N SER A 331 -3.50 27.68 5.26
CA SER A 331 -4.77 27.03 4.93
C SER A 331 -4.87 26.82 3.41
N SER A 332 -5.66 25.85 2.97
CA SER A 332 -5.85 25.59 1.53
C SER A 332 -6.41 26.81 0.77
N ALA A 333 -7.23 27.63 1.43
CA ALA A 333 -7.79 28.87 0.87
C ALA A 333 -6.72 29.97 0.76
N ASP A 334 -5.83 30.07 1.75
CA ASP A 334 -4.73 31.04 1.70
C ASP A 334 -3.66 30.61 0.70
N ALA A 335 -3.39 29.31 0.58
CA ALA A 335 -2.38 28.75 -0.33
C ALA A 335 -2.72 29.00 -1.81
N SER A 336 -4.01 29.00 -2.19
CA SER A 336 -4.44 29.33 -3.55
C SER A 336 -4.37 30.83 -3.85
N ALA A 337 -4.43 31.69 -2.83
CA ALA A 337 -4.31 33.14 -2.94
C ALA A 337 -2.87 33.67 -2.73
N ALA A 338 -2.00 32.87 -2.12
CA ALA A 338 -0.67 33.25 -1.64
C ALA A 338 0.37 33.69 -2.68
N PRO A 339 0.40 33.25 -3.95
CA PRO A 339 1.60 33.49 -4.76
C PRO A 339 1.83 34.97 -5.13
N TRP A 340 0.80 35.83 -5.07
CA TRP A 340 0.88 37.18 -5.69
C TRP A 340 0.48 38.35 -4.80
N LYS A 341 0.10 38.15 -3.53
CA LYS A 341 -0.45 39.24 -2.68
C LYS A 341 0.08 39.32 -1.24
N SER A 342 0.95 38.41 -0.80
CA SER A 342 1.45 38.35 0.59
C SER A 342 2.84 38.99 0.72
N ALA A 343 2.99 39.94 1.65
CA ALA A 343 4.28 40.55 2.02
C ALA A 343 5.18 39.63 2.87
N ALA A 344 4.62 38.58 3.50
CA ALA A 344 5.39 37.62 4.28
C ALA A 344 6.02 36.55 3.36
N PRO A 345 7.30 36.16 3.57
CA PRO A 345 7.93 35.12 2.77
C PRO A 345 7.20 33.78 2.96
N VAL A 346 6.88 33.11 1.87
CA VAL A 346 6.27 31.77 1.87
C VAL A 346 7.31 30.77 1.38
N LYS A 347 7.49 29.65 2.10
CA LYS A 347 8.40 28.56 1.72
C LYS A 347 7.60 27.29 1.46
N LEU A 348 7.97 26.57 0.40
CA LEU A 348 7.47 25.23 0.16
C LEU A 348 8.29 24.23 0.98
N MET A 349 7.65 23.49 1.89
CA MET A 349 8.35 22.62 2.83
C MET A 349 7.70 21.24 2.90
N MET A 350 8.55 20.22 3.02
CA MET A 350 8.10 18.87 3.34
C MET A 350 8.12 18.68 4.85
N THR A 351 6.94 18.54 5.46
CA THR A 351 6.79 18.35 6.91
C THR A 351 5.90 17.15 7.18
N TYR A 352 6.31 16.28 8.09
CA TYR A 352 5.53 15.12 8.51
C TYR A 352 5.81 14.77 9.97
N GLU A 353 4.82 14.17 10.63
CA GLU A 353 4.96 13.74 12.01
C GLU A 353 5.81 12.48 12.13
N LEU A 354 6.41 12.27 13.30
CA LEU A 354 7.02 11.02 13.68
C LEU A 354 6.20 10.41 14.82
N THR A 355 5.97 9.10 14.77
CA THR A 355 5.39 8.31 15.87
C THR A 355 6.44 7.43 16.53
N GLY A 356 6.16 6.90 17.72
CA GLY A 356 7.10 6.07 18.48
C GLY A 356 7.71 6.82 19.66
N HIS A 357 8.78 6.26 20.23
CA HIS A 357 9.39 6.80 21.44
C HIS A 357 10.83 7.27 21.14
N PRO A 358 11.14 8.58 21.26
CA PRO A 358 12.48 9.12 20.94
C PRO A 358 13.60 8.40 21.69
N ALA A 359 13.43 8.21 23.01
CA ALA A 359 14.43 7.53 23.86
C ALA A 359 14.68 6.05 23.51
N ARG A 360 13.76 5.38 22.79
CA ARG A 360 13.94 3.99 22.36
C ARG A 360 14.49 3.89 20.94
N GLY A 361 14.72 5.03 20.28
CA GLY A 361 15.15 5.08 18.89
C GLY A 361 14.15 4.42 17.94
N THR A 362 12.85 4.40 18.26
CA THR A 362 11.79 3.73 17.47
C THR A 362 10.92 4.70 16.67
N LEU A 363 11.44 5.89 16.34
CA LEU A 363 10.70 6.87 15.54
C LEU A 363 10.36 6.31 14.15
N VAL A 364 9.11 6.46 13.74
CA VAL A 364 8.57 6.02 12.44
C VAL A 364 7.88 7.20 11.77
N ALA A 365 8.10 7.40 10.48
CA ALA A 365 7.47 8.48 9.73
C ALA A 365 5.96 8.24 9.57
N VAL A 366 5.17 9.27 9.84
CA VAL A 366 3.73 9.30 9.55
C VAL A 366 3.57 9.93 8.16
N PRO A 367 3.10 9.19 7.14
CA PRO A 367 2.95 9.74 5.81
C PRO A 367 1.86 10.81 5.78
N SER A 368 2.04 11.86 4.97
CA SER A 368 1.02 12.90 4.81
C SER A 368 -0.18 12.43 3.98
N HIS A 369 0.06 11.50 3.07
CA HIS A 369 -0.91 10.95 2.13
C HIS A 369 -0.61 9.47 1.91
N LEU A 370 -1.60 8.71 1.46
CA LEU A 370 -1.42 7.36 0.95
C LEU A 370 -1.86 7.33 -0.51
N PHE A 371 -1.22 6.48 -1.30
CA PHE A 371 -1.57 6.28 -2.71
C PHE A 371 -1.89 4.82 -3.01
N LYS A 372 -2.71 4.60 -4.02
CA LYS A 372 -2.93 3.29 -4.64
C LYS A 372 -3.04 3.44 -6.16
N VAL A 373 -2.28 2.64 -6.89
CA VAL A 373 -2.25 2.61 -8.36
C VAL A 373 -2.71 1.24 -8.81
N PHE A 374 -3.65 1.21 -9.74
CA PHE A 374 -4.20 0.02 -10.37
C PHE A 374 -3.73 -0.06 -11.81
N LEU A 375 -3.30 -1.24 -12.24
CA LEU A 375 -3.12 -1.58 -13.65
C LEU A 375 -3.96 -2.84 -13.93
N SER A 376 -4.95 -2.72 -14.82
CA SER A 376 -5.65 -3.88 -15.35
C SER A 376 -4.90 -4.42 -16.55
N GLU A 377 -4.81 -5.74 -16.63
CA GLU A 377 -4.40 -6.49 -17.80
C GLU A 377 -5.59 -7.36 -18.22
N GLU A 378 -6.07 -7.18 -19.45
CA GLU A 378 -7.27 -7.84 -19.97
C GLU A 378 -7.02 -8.41 -21.37
N ASN A 379 -7.93 -9.27 -21.83
CA ASN A 379 -7.89 -9.89 -23.15
C ASN A 379 -6.61 -10.71 -23.43
N GLY A 380 -6.04 -11.33 -22.39
CA GLY A 380 -4.78 -12.08 -22.46
C GLY A 380 -3.57 -11.18 -22.72
N GLY A 381 -3.44 -10.10 -21.95
CA GLY A 381 -2.30 -9.17 -22.06
C GLY A 381 -2.40 -8.14 -23.20
N ARG A 382 -3.52 -8.09 -23.94
CA ARG A 382 -3.65 -7.20 -25.10
C ARG A 382 -4.21 -5.82 -24.77
N SER A 383 -4.92 -5.70 -23.66
CA SER A 383 -5.51 -4.46 -23.21
C SER A 383 -5.02 -4.12 -21.81
N HIS A 384 -4.55 -2.89 -21.63
CA HIS A 384 -4.13 -2.37 -20.35
C HIS A 384 -4.83 -1.06 -20.05
N SER A 385 -5.18 -0.83 -18.79
CA SER A 385 -5.70 0.45 -18.34
C SER A 385 -5.26 0.75 -16.91
N VAL A 386 -5.21 2.04 -16.55
CA VAL A 386 -4.59 2.49 -15.30
C VAL A 386 -5.49 3.46 -14.55
N ALA A 387 -5.44 3.42 -13.22
CA ALA A 387 -5.98 4.49 -12.38
C ALA A 387 -5.11 4.67 -11.14
N ALA A 388 -4.87 5.92 -10.74
CA ALA A 388 -4.11 6.26 -9.54
C ALA A 388 -4.98 7.11 -8.60
N PHE A 389 -4.89 6.82 -7.31
CA PHE A 389 -5.60 7.51 -6.25
C PHE A 389 -4.61 7.99 -5.19
N MET A 390 -4.86 9.17 -4.61
CA MET A 390 -4.07 9.71 -3.51
C MET A 390 -5.00 10.37 -2.48
N MET A 391 -4.92 9.92 -1.23
CA MET A 391 -5.77 10.37 -0.13
C MET A 391 -4.93 10.99 1.00
N PRO A 392 -5.38 12.09 1.63
CA PRO A 392 -4.70 12.65 2.81
C PRO A 392 -4.79 11.68 3.98
N ASN A 393 -3.69 11.48 4.70
CA ASN A 393 -3.61 10.64 5.90
C ASN A 393 -4.10 11.40 7.14
N GLY A 394 -5.40 11.67 7.18
CA GLY A 394 -6.04 12.39 8.26
C GLY A 394 -7.56 12.29 8.20
N PRO A 395 -8.28 12.96 9.11
CA PRO A 395 -9.74 12.94 9.13
C PRO A 395 -10.34 13.50 7.84
N ILE A 396 -11.16 12.69 7.16
CA ILE A 396 -11.95 13.11 6.00
C ILE A 396 -13.41 13.27 6.46
N ILE A 397 -13.87 14.52 6.46
CA ILE A 397 -15.22 14.87 6.94
C ILE A 397 -16.28 14.88 5.84
N GLU A 398 -15.86 15.05 4.58
CA GLU A 398 -16.74 15.15 3.43
C GLU A 398 -17.04 13.76 2.83
N GLU A 399 -18.28 13.55 2.41
CA GLU A 399 -18.71 12.31 1.75
C GLU A 399 -18.45 12.33 0.24
N LEU A 400 -17.17 12.39 -0.12
CA LEU A 400 -16.76 12.44 -1.52
C LEU A 400 -16.75 11.04 -2.17
N PRO A 401 -17.13 10.91 -3.46
CA PRO A 401 -16.92 9.67 -4.21
C PRO A 401 -15.42 9.38 -4.34
N LEU A 402 -15.02 8.10 -4.52
CA LEU A 402 -13.60 7.74 -4.62
C LEU A 402 -12.88 8.45 -5.79
N THR A 403 -13.59 8.73 -6.88
CA THR A 403 -13.07 9.48 -8.03
C THR A 403 -12.62 10.90 -7.68
N ALA A 404 -13.08 11.49 -6.58
CA ALA A 404 -12.57 12.78 -6.10
C ALA A 404 -11.10 12.71 -5.65
N TYR A 405 -10.60 11.52 -5.34
CA TYR A 405 -9.20 11.27 -4.97
C TYR A 405 -8.36 10.74 -6.14
N GLN A 406 -8.94 10.60 -7.33
CA GLN A 406 -8.22 10.15 -8.52
C GLN A 406 -7.23 11.25 -8.95
N VAL A 407 -6.01 10.85 -9.27
CA VAL A 407 -4.94 11.74 -9.74
C VAL A 407 -4.32 11.18 -11.02
N PRO A 408 -3.77 12.04 -11.90
CA PRO A 408 -2.92 11.57 -12.99
C PRO A 408 -1.71 10.81 -12.44
N ILE A 409 -1.37 9.67 -13.06
CA ILE A 409 -0.25 8.84 -12.59
C ILE A 409 1.08 9.61 -12.64
N GLU A 410 1.26 10.51 -13.61
CA GLU A 410 2.46 11.35 -13.75
C GLU A 410 2.63 12.30 -12.56
N ARG A 411 1.52 12.80 -12.02
CA ARG A 411 1.54 13.64 -10.81
C ARG A 411 2.01 12.82 -9.63
N LEU A 412 1.52 11.59 -9.50
CA LEU A 412 1.92 10.72 -8.40
C LEU A 412 3.40 10.33 -8.50
N GLN A 413 3.90 9.95 -9.68
CA GLN A 413 5.32 9.67 -9.91
C GLN A 413 6.22 10.84 -9.51
N ARG A 414 5.81 12.08 -9.84
CA ARG A 414 6.55 13.30 -9.45
C ARG A 414 6.59 13.52 -7.95
N ILE A 415 5.53 13.16 -7.22
CA ILE A 415 5.45 13.32 -5.76
C ILE A 415 6.26 12.22 -5.05
N THR A 416 6.14 10.98 -5.51
CA THR A 416 6.73 9.81 -4.82
C THR A 416 8.17 9.54 -5.24
N GLY A 417 8.59 10.01 -6.41
CA GLY A 417 9.87 9.64 -7.03
C GLY A 417 9.89 8.20 -7.54
N LEU A 418 8.73 7.55 -7.67
CA LEU A 418 8.59 6.18 -8.17
C LEU A 418 8.17 6.19 -9.64
N GLN A 419 8.59 5.18 -10.39
CA GLN A 419 8.12 4.95 -11.75
C GLN A 419 7.19 3.73 -11.76
N PHE A 420 5.89 3.94 -11.85
CA PHE A 420 4.94 2.83 -11.74
C PHE A 420 4.85 2.05 -13.06
N PHE A 421 5.01 0.73 -12.97
CA PHE A 421 4.95 -0.20 -14.10
C PHE A 421 5.91 0.17 -15.26
N PRO A 422 7.23 0.30 -15.00
CA PRO A 422 8.21 0.80 -15.98
C PRO A 422 8.42 -0.11 -17.19
N GLY A 423 7.89 -1.34 -17.16
CA GLY A 423 7.84 -2.23 -18.34
C GLY A 423 6.97 -1.68 -19.48
N MET A 424 6.19 -0.62 -19.23
CA MET A 424 5.38 0.07 -20.23
C MET A 424 5.24 1.57 -19.90
N ASP A 425 4.75 2.35 -20.88
CA ASP A 425 4.43 3.75 -20.65
C ASP A 425 3.03 3.88 -20.02
N ALA A 426 2.96 3.67 -18.70
CA ALA A 426 1.71 3.74 -17.94
C ALA A 426 1.01 5.10 -18.05
N THR A 427 1.72 6.17 -18.41
CA THR A 427 1.18 7.55 -18.55
C THR A 427 0.26 7.70 -19.76
N ARG A 428 0.38 6.80 -20.74
CA ARG A 428 -0.41 6.82 -21.97
C ARG A 428 -1.58 5.84 -21.96
N LEU A 429 -1.72 5.05 -20.89
CA LEU A 429 -2.76 4.04 -20.81
C LEU A 429 -4.15 4.68 -20.64
N PRO A 430 -5.20 4.05 -21.19
CA PRO A 430 -6.58 4.43 -20.90
C PRO A 430 -6.87 4.48 -19.41
N ASP A 431 -7.75 5.40 -19.01
CA ASP A 431 -8.22 5.51 -17.63
C ASP A 431 -9.17 4.36 -17.29
N LEU A 432 -8.75 3.49 -16.37
CA LEU A 432 -9.49 2.34 -15.87
C LEU A 432 -10.88 2.73 -15.34
N CYS A 433 -10.99 3.91 -14.72
CA CYS A 433 -12.24 4.35 -14.11
C CYS A 433 -13.33 4.75 -15.11
N LYS A 434 -12.96 5.00 -16.37
CA LYS A 434 -13.94 5.23 -17.45
C LYS A 434 -14.69 3.94 -17.82
N THR A 435 -14.06 2.78 -17.66
CA THR A 435 -14.65 1.48 -18.02
C THR A 435 -15.29 0.79 -16.81
N HIS A 436 -14.67 0.89 -15.63
CA HIS A 436 -15.05 0.10 -14.45
C HIS A 436 -15.84 0.85 -13.37
N LYS A 437 -16.14 2.14 -13.58
CA LYS A 437 -16.91 2.99 -12.64
C LYS A 437 -16.34 2.95 -11.21
N CYS A 438 -15.34 3.78 -10.96
CA CYS A 438 -14.68 3.86 -9.66
C CYS A 438 -15.42 4.73 -8.62
N ASP A 439 -16.70 5.01 -8.79
CA ASP A 439 -17.47 6.01 -8.03
C ASP A 439 -18.11 5.49 -6.74
N ALA A 440 -17.46 4.53 -6.07
CA ALA A 440 -17.95 4.02 -4.79
C ALA A 440 -18.17 5.19 -3.82
N ARG A 441 -19.28 5.21 -3.07
CA ARG A 441 -19.65 6.24 -2.08
C ARG A 441 -19.65 5.68 -0.65
N PRO A 442 -19.53 6.52 0.40
CA PRO A 442 -19.68 6.05 1.77
C PRO A 442 -21.09 5.50 2.00
N SER A 443 -21.20 4.41 2.76
CA SER A 443 -22.49 3.92 3.26
C SER A 443 -22.77 4.50 4.65
N ALA A 444 -24.05 4.55 5.04
CA ALA A 444 -24.47 4.97 6.38
C ALA A 444 -23.86 4.13 7.51
N LEU A 445 -23.35 2.92 7.20
CA LEU A 445 -22.66 2.06 8.15
C LEU A 445 -21.40 2.71 8.74
N PHE A 446 -20.78 3.65 8.02
CA PHE A 446 -19.58 4.35 8.47
C PHE A 446 -19.86 5.65 9.23
N GLN A 447 -21.12 5.96 9.54
CA GLN A 447 -21.52 7.23 10.13
C GLN A 447 -20.80 7.51 11.45
N ARG A 448 -20.63 6.48 12.31
CA ARG A 448 -19.87 6.61 13.56
C ARG A 448 -18.44 7.10 13.33
N TYR A 449 -17.72 6.51 12.36
CA TYR A 449 -16.35 6.93 12.05
C TYR A 449 -16.28 8.32 11.44
N ARG A 450 -17.31 8.72 10.66
CA ARG A 450 -17.44 10.10 10.15
C ARG A 450 -17.62 11.11 11.28
N GLN A 451 -18.45 10.79 12.27
CA GLN A 451 -18.64 11.63 13.45
C GLN A 451 -17.33 11.76 14.25
N VAL A 452 -16.61 10.66 14.46
CA VAL A 452 -15.26 10.68 15.06
C VAL A 452 -14.29 11.56 14.25
N ALA A 453 -14.30 11.45 12.91
CA ALA A 453 -13.45 12.26 12.03
C ALA A 453 -13.76 13.76 12.17
N GLN A 454 -15.03 14.14 12.25
CA GLN A 454 -15.45 15.54 12.44
C GLN A 454 -14.94 16.12 13.77
N LEU A 455 -14.98 15.34 14.85
CA LEU A 455 -14.42 15.75 16.13
C LEU A 455 -12.90 15.90 16.08
N ARG A 456 -12.21 14.97 15.41
CA ARG A 456 -10.75 14.99 15.26
C ARG A 456 -10.24 16.11 14.37
N ALA A 457 -11.02 16.52 13.38
CA ALA A 457 -10.71 17.65 12.52
C ALA A 457 -10.77 19.01 13.23
N ALA A 458 -11.37 19.09 14.43
CA ALA A 458 -11.45 20.34 15.18
C ALA A 458 -10.06 20.78 15.69
N ASP A 459 -9.70 22.03 15.44
CA ASP A 459 -8.41 22.64 15.78
C ASP A 459 -8.43 23.48 17.07
N SER A 460 -9.62 23.69 17.62
CA SER A 460 -9.87 24.59 18.75
C SER A 460 -11.06 24.13 19.59
N VAL A 461 -11.02 24.42 20.89
CA VAL A 461 -12.11 24.07 21.83
C VAL A 461 -13.48 24.60 21.37
N PRO A 462 -13.62 25.87 20.89
CA PRO A 462 -14.90 26.37 20.39
C PRO A 462 -15.40 25.59 19.17
N GLN A 463 -14.53 25.26 18.22
CA GLN A 463 -14.90 24.47 17.05
C GLN A 463 -15.35 23.06 17.48
N LEU A 464 -14.60 22.40 18.37
CA LEU A 464 -14.94 21.07 18.88
C LEU A 464 -16.32 21.05 19.54
N ARG A 465 -16.61 22.02 20.43
CA ARG A 465 -17.91 22.15 21.11
C ARG A 465 -19.05 22.36 20.10
N LYS A 466 -18.83 23.23 19.11
CA LYS A 466 -19.82 23.49 18.04
C LYS A 466 -20.11 22.22 17.25
N THR A 467 -19.08 21.48 16.85
CA THR A 467 -19.22 20.20 16.13
C THR A 467 -19.99 19.19 16.96
N TYR A 468 -19.62 19.01 18.23
CA TYR A 468 -20.30 18.06 19.12
C TYR A 468 -21.77 18.41 19.34
N ALA A 469 -22.11 19.70 19.54
CA ALA A 469 -23.49 20.15 19.65
C ALA A 469 -24.31 19.87 18.38
N ALA A 470 -23.72 20.09 17.19
CA ALA A 470 -24.36 19.75 15.92
C ALA A 470 -24.62 18.24 15.79
N LEU A 471 -23.68 17.41 16.23
CA LEU A 471 -23.85 15.96 16.27
C LEU A 471 -25.00 15.55 17.20
N GLN A 472 -25.08 16.12 18.41
CA GLN A 472 -26.18 15.87 19.35
C GLN A 472 -27.55 16.30 18.79
N ALA A 473 -27.61 17.41 18.05
CA ALA A 473 -28.86 17.84 17.42
C ALA A 473 -29.32 16.88 16.29
N SER A 474 -28.38 16.18 15.65
CA SER A 474 -28.68 15.27 14.53
C SER A 474 -29.24 13.90 14.94
N THR A 475 -29.19 13.52 16.21
CA THR A 475 -29.54 12.15 16.66
C THR A 475 -31.04 11.89 16.87
N ALA A 476 -31.94 12.78 16.42
CA ALA A 476 -33.41 12.59 16.50
C ALA A 476 -33.92 12.14 17.90
N GLY A 477 -33.28 12.60 18.98
CA GLY A 477 -33.63 12.23 20.36
C GLY A 477 -32.92 10.98 20.91
N GLY A 478 -32.08 10.31 20.12
CA GLY A 478 -31.18 9.24 20.57
C GLY A 478 -29.87 9.77 21.15
N ASN A 479 -29.16 8.93 21.91
CA ASN A 479 -27.81 9.23 22.39
C ASN A 479 -26.77 9.02 21.30
N LEU A 480 -25.70 9.80 21.33
CA LEU A 480 -24.51 9.56 20.50
C LEU A 480 -23.85 8.24 20.88
N ASP A 481 -23.20 7.59 19.91
CA ASP A 481 -22.37 6.40 20.14
C ASP A 481 -21.27 6.70 21.17
N GLU A 482 -21.03 5.77 22.08
CA GLU A 482 -20.08 5.93 23.19
C GLU A 482 -18.68 6.34 22.71
N ALA A 483 -18.22 5.82 21.57
CA ALA A 483 -16.90 6.20 21.06
C ALA A 483 -16.85 7.63 20.51
N VAL A 484 -17.97 8.17 20.04
CA VAL A 484 -18.06 9.58 19.63
C VAL A 484 -17.98 10.48 20.87
N VAL A 485 -18.67 10.12 21.95
CA VAL A 485 -18.61 10.83 23.24
C VAL A 485 -17.20 10.78 23.82
N HIS A 486 -16.60 9.59 23.86
CA HIS A 486 -15.22 9.39 24.33
C HIS A 486 -14.21 10.18 23.48
N GLU A 487 -14.36 10.19 22.14
CA GLU A 487 -13.49 10.98 21.28
C GLU A 487 -13.59 12.48 21.59
N PHE A 488 -14.80 13.00 21.80
CA PHE A 488 -15.01 14.40 22.18
C PHE A 488 -14.28 14.77 23.47
N GLN A 489 -14.46 13.98 24.54
CA GLN A 489 -13.82 14.22 25.84
C GLN A 489 -12.30 14.26 25.68
N LYS A 490 -11.75 13.25 25.02
CA LYS A 490 -10.31 13.11 24.90
C LYS A 490 -9.72 14.14 23.93
N ARG A 491 -10.47 14.65 22.93
CA ARG A 491 -10.03 15.76 22.06
C ARG A 491 -10.11 17.11 22.78
N MET A 492 -11.07 17.27 23.70
CA MET A 492 -11.17 18.45 24.57
C MET A 492 -9.91 18.60 25.43
N GLU A 493 -9.51 17.51 26.09
CA GLU A 493 -8.30 17.47 26.93
C GLU A 493 -7.05 17.91 26.16
N GLU A 494 -6.86 17.41 24.94
CA GLU A 494 -5.73 17.77 24.07
C GLU A 494 -5.72 19.25 23.71
N LEU A 495 -6.86 19.78 23.27
CA LEU A 495 -6.95 21.17 22.83
C LEU A 495 -6.77 22.12 24.02
N VAL A 496 -7.28 21.75 25.20
CA VAL A 496 -7.04 22.49 26.45
C VAL A 496 -5.55 22.44 26.81
N ALA A 497 -4.93 21.27 26.86
CA ALA A 497 -3.50 21.14 27.18
C ALA A 497 -2.62 21.94 26.20
N ALA A 498 -2.93 21.91 24.90
CA ALA A 498 -2.22 22.68 23.87
C ALA A 498 -2.45 24.20 23.99
N SER A 499 -3.56 24.64 24.58
CA SER A 499 -3.80 26.07 24.88
C SER A 499 -3.09 26.52 26.15
N VAL A 500 -3.08 25.71 27.21
CA VAL A 500 -2.41 26.03 28.48
C VAL A 500 -0.90 26.07 28.30
N GLY A 501 -0.31 25.09 27.60
CA GLY A 501 1.13 25.13 27.29
C GLY A 501 1.54 26.33 26.44
N ARG A 502 0.62 26.92 25.65
CA ARG A 502 0.86 28.18 24.94
C ARG A 502 0.83 29.40 25.86
N ILE A 503 0.04 29.36 26.94
CA ILE A 503 -0.05 30.43 27.95
C ILE A 503 1.20 30.41 28.84
N ASP A 504 1.62 29.24 29.32
CA ASP A 504 2.82 29.13 30.18
C ASP A 504 4.10 29.64 29.47
N HIS A 505 4.20 29.41 28.16
CA HIS A 505 5.28 29.96 27.33
C HIS A 505 5.15 31.47 27.04
N ALA A 506 3.96 32.03 27.16
CA ALA A 506 3.70 33.46 27.01
C ALA A 506 3.91 34.23 28.33
N GLU A 507 3.63 33.61 29.49
CA GLU A 507 3.81 34.20 30.83
C GLU A 507 5.24 34.08 31.38
N GLN A 508 6.07 33.20 30.82
CA GLN A 508 7.52 33.15 31.10
C GLN A 508 8.35 34.16 30.28
N ARG A 509 7.70 35.07 29.55
CA ARG A 509 8.31 36.19 28.81
C ARG A 509 7.94 37.51 29.49
#